data_AF-A0A4S9AYF7-F1
#
_entry.id   AF-A0A4S9AYF7-F1
#
_cell.length_a   1.000
_cell.length_b   1.000
_cell.length_c   1.000
_cell.angle_alpha   90.00
_cell.angle_beta   90.00
_cell.angle_gamma   90.00
#
_symmetry.space_group_name_H-M   'P 1'
#
loop_
_entity.id
_entity.type
_entity.pdbx_description
1 polymer ?
#
loop_
_entity_poly.entity_id
_entity_poly.type
_entity_poly.pdbx_seq_one_letter_code
_entity_poly.pdbx_strand_id
1 'polypeptide(L)'
;MPCGRIPHSSKEYCKRVLSHAAQRGVDSCGGIVGYIVGCLSTGMLGASRETIDKMASKPRFALAIITASSTRGPRADDKGLGRTIKKLPSEATTYLQGSTADLYQRIAAESGISIHRLRLTKGSDGSAVPNAKDYTVERTGLRSDSVVYVKDLGPQIAWRTVFIIEYLGPLLIHPLFYYLRPYLYKNAPAEPSYLQWLSCVMLALHFAKREFETIFVHRFSSATMPARNIFKNSAHYWVLGGANIAYWIYSPTAPTAGPSNPLITCLAIALFVVGELGNLSNHYTLRNLRSTGGTERGIPSGLGFDLVTCPNYMFEALAWIGIWLASWSLSTGLFVVVAVGQMGVWAKKKERRYRKEFGDKYQKKRFAMLPGLY
;
A
#
# COMPACT_ATOMS: atom_id res chain seq x y z
N MET A 1 -18.52 57.35 23.74
CA MET A 1 -18.55 57.25 25.21
C MET A 1 -17.10 57.22 25.72
N PRO A 2 -16.79 57.92 26.81
CA PRO A 2 -15.44 58.30 27.21
C PRO A 2 -14.67 57.19 27.96
N CYS A 3 -13.36 57.41 28.12
CA CYS A 3 -12.42 56.61 28.91
C CYS A 3 -13.03 56.07 30.23
N GLY A 4 -13.10 54.74 30.34
CA GLY A 4 -13.39 54.01 31.56
C GLY A 4 -12.12 53.38 32.13
N ARG A 5 -11.82 53.68 33.39
CA ARG A 5 -10.63 53.30 34.17
C ARG A 5 -10.29 51.80 34.09
N ILE A 6 -9.00 51.52 33.98
CA ILE A 6 -8.37 50.24 34.35
C ILE A 6 -8.38 50.14 35.89
N PRO A 7 -8.84 49.01 36.48
CA PRO A 7 -8.33 48.62 37.78
C PRO A 7 -7.83 47.17 37.79
N HIS A 8 -6.58 47.05 38.22
CA HIS A 8 -5.98 45.98 39.02
C HIS A 8 -6.03 44.52 38.54
N SER A 9 -4.80 43.96 38.50
CA SER A 9 -4.42 42.55 38.33
C SER A 9 -4.47 41.98 36.90
N SER A 10 -3.42 42.32 36.12
CA SER A 10 -3.05 41.65 34.86
C SER A 10 -2.95 40.11 34.95
N LYS A 11 -2.86 39.56 36.17
CA LYS A 11 -2.80 38.12 36.44
C LYS A 11 -4.14 37.43 36.18
N GLU A 12 -5.27 38.09 36.41
CA GLU A 12 -6.59 37.47 36.35
C GLU A 12 -7.11 37.35 34.91
N TYR A 13 -6.78 38.35 34.09
CA TYR A 13 -6.99 38.30 32.64
C TYR A 13 -6.16 37.18 31.98
N CYS A 14 -4.88 37.05 32.33
CA CYS A 14 -4.02 35.96 31.83
C CYS A 14 -4.51 34.57 32.26
N LYS A 15 -4.99 34.41 33.51
CA LYS A 15 -5.56 33.14 34.00
C LYS A 15 -6.80 32.73 33.20
N ARG A 16 -7.69 33.68 32.87
CA ARG A 16 -8.89 33.40 32.05
C ARG A 16 -8.55 33.00 30.63
N VAL A 17 -7.55 33.64 30.02
CA VAL A 17 -7.10 33.29 28.65
C VAL A 17 -6.44 31.90 28.62
N LEU A 18 -5.64 31.56 29.63
CA LEU A 18 -5.00 30.25 29.76
C LEU A 18 -5.99 29.10 30.04
N SER A 19 -7.01 29.32 30.89
CA SER A 19 -8.03 28.29 31.13
C SER A 19 -8.89 28.04 29.89
N HIS A 20 -9.16 29.08 29.09
CA HIS A 20 -9.91 28.95 27.86
C HIS A 20 -9.12 28.27 26.73
N ALA A 21 -7.79 28.48 26.67
CA ALA A 21 -6.91 27.78 25.73
C ALA A 21 -6.72 26.30 26.10
N ALA A 22 -6.62 25.97 27.39
CA ALA A 22 -6.48 24.60 27.88
C ALA A 22 -7.75 23.75 27.68
N GLN A 23 -8.94 24.36 27.74
CA GLN A 23 -10.21 23.64 27.56
C GLN A 23 -10.60 23.38 26.09
N ARG A 24 -9.99 24.07 25.12
CA ARG A 24 -10.40 23.98 23.70
C ARG A 24 -9.47 23.20 22.77
N GLY A 25 -8.34 22.66 23.26
CA GLY A 25 -7.47 21.80 22.44
C GLY A 25 -7.12 22.40 21.08
N VAL A 26 -6.83 23.70 21.03
CA VAL A 26 -6.64 24.43 19.76
C VAL A 26 -5.18 24.36 19.33
N ASP A 27 -4.93 23.64 18.23
CA ASP A 27 -3.67 23.47 17.50
C ASP A 27 -3.18 24.75 16.78
N SER A 28 -3.19 25.89 17.47
CA SER A 28 -2.77 27.20 16.92
C SER A 28 -1.65 27.81 17.77
N CYS A 29 -0.51 27.13 17.89
CA CYS A 29 0.54 27.54 18.83
C CYS A 29 1.91 27.78 18.17
N GLY A 30 1.97 28.79 17.30
CA GLY A 30 3.21 29.55 17.03
C GLY A 30 3.21 30.89 17.77
N GLY A 31 2.15 31.68 17.59
CA GLY A 31 2.03 33.02 18.18
C GLY A 31 1.80 33.05 19.70
N ILE A 32 0.99 32.11 20.23
CA ILE A 32 0.65 32.05 21.66
C ILE A 32 1.88 31.66 22.50
N VAL A 33 2.72 30.74 21.99
CA VAL A 33 3.96 30.34 22.67
C VAL A 33 4.97 31.48 22.69
N GLY A 34 5.09 32.25 21.61
CA GLY A 34 5.95 33.44 21.57
C GLY A 34 5.53 34.52 22.58
N TYR A 35 4.22 34.75 22.74
CA TYR A 35 3.69 35.71 23.70
C TYR A 35 3.90 35.25 25.16
N ILE A 36 3.71 33.95 25.44
CA ILE A 36 3.93 33.36 26.77
C ILE A 36 5.42 33.42 27.15
N VAL A 37 6.33 33.11 26.23
CA VAL A 37 7.78 33.20 26.46
C VAL A 37 8.19 34.65 26.70
N GLY A 38 7.63 35.61 25.95
CA GLY A 38 7.81 37.05 26.17
C GLY A 38 7.41 37.48 27.57
N CYS A 39 6.22 37.09 28.04
CA CYS A 39 5.74 37.41 29.39
C CYS A 39 6.51 36.71 30.52
N LEU A 40 7.12 35.55 30.26
CA LEU A 40 7.99 34.85 31.22
C LEU A 40 9.37 35.51 31.32
N SER A 41 9.93 35.97 30.19
CA SER A 41 11.23 36.65 30.16
C SER A 41 11.22 38.04 30.81
N THR A 42 10.06 38.72 30.88
CA THR A 42 9.89 40.01 31.56
C THR A 42 9.47 39.87 33.03
N GLY A 43 9.39 38.64 33.57
CA GLY A 43 9.11 38.40 34.99
C GLY A 43 7.64 38.59 35.42
N MET A 44 6.70 38.71 34.47
CA MET A 44 5.28 38.92 34.78
C MET A 44 4.55 37.67 35.29
N LEU A 45 5.07 36.49 35.00
CA LEU A 45 4.55 35.19 35.42
C LEU A 45 5.67 34.46 36.13
N GLY A 46 5.60 34.36 37.46
CA GLY A 46 6.62 33.66 38.26
C GLY A 46 6.67 32.18 37.89
N ALA A 47 7.59 31.82 37.00
CA ALA A 47 7.98 30.45 36.71
C ALA A 47 9.45 30.26 37.09
N SER A 48 9.80 29.11 37.64
CA SER A 48 11.20 28.79 37.96
C SER A 48 12.04 28.76 36.68
N ARG A 49 13.32 29.14 36.77
CA ARG A 49 14.31 29.03 35.67
C ARG A 49 14.27 27.65 35.01
N GLU A 50 14.07 26.60 35.81
CA GLU A 50 13.95 25.22 35.36
C GLU A 50 12.72 24.96 34.46
N THR A 51 11.61 25.67 34.67
CA THR A 51 10.40 25.57 33.83
C THR A 51 10.61 26.28 32.49
N ILE A 52 11.31 27.41 32.51
CA ILE A 52 11.71 28.16 31.32
C ILE A 52 12.71 27.34 30.49
N ASP A 53 13.69 26.72 31.13
CA ASP A 53 14.69 25.85 30.49
C ASP A 53 14.06 24.55 29.94
N LYS A 54 13.06 23.97 30.63
CA LYS A 54 12.27 22.83 30.10
C LYS A 54 11.37 23.21 28.92
N MET A 55 10.89 24.45 28.84
CA MET A 55 10.16 24.94 27.66
C MET A 55 11.10 25.34 26.51
N ALA A 56 12.28 25.90 26.81
CA ALA A 56 13.30 26.27 25.83
C ALA A 56 14.07 25.07 25.26
N SER A 57 14.10 23.94 25.98
CA SER A 57 14.67 22.65 25.53
C SER A 57 13.72 21.81 24.67
N LYS A 58 12.48 22.27 24.42
CA LYS A 58 11.67 21.69 23.34
C LYS A 58 12.35 21.97 22.00
N PRO A 59 12.40 21.01 21.06
CA PRO A 59 13.03 21.23 19.76
C PRO A 59 12.39 22.46 19.11
N ARG A 60 13.19 23.50 18.85
CA ARG A 60 12.76 24.62 18.02
C ARG A 60 12.37 24.03 16.67
N PHE A 61 11.09 24.08 16.33
CA PHE A 61 10.62 23.66 15.02
C PHE A 61 11.32 24.54 13.98
N ALA A 62 12.28 23.95 13.26
CA ALA A 62 13.07 24.65 12.28
C ALA A 62 12.24 24.75 11.01
N LEU A 63 11.76 25.95 10.70
CA LEU A 63 11.05 26.24 9.47
C LEU A 63 12.06 26.24 8.31
N ALA A 64 11.76 25.49 7.27
CA ALA A 64 12.50 25.45 6.02
C ALA A 64 11.62 25.93 4.87
N ILE A 65 12.20 26.78 4.02
CA ILE A 65 11.62 27.19 2.73
C ILE A 65 12.16 26.22 1.70
N ILE A 66 11.29 25.48 1.03
CA ILE A 66 11.65 24.52 -0.01
C ILE A 66 11.18 25.08 -1.34
N THR A 67 12.09 25.22 -2.31
CA THR A 67 11.73 25.63 -3.66
C THR A 67 11.08 24.45 -4.38
N ALA A 68 9.84 24.62 -4.85
CA ALA A 68 9.15 23.61 -5.65
C ALA A 68 9.28 23.95 -7.14
N SER A 69 9.75 23.00 -7.95
CA SER A 69 9.90 23.19 -9.40
C SER A 69 9.20 22.09 -10.18
N SER A 70 8.56 22.46 -11.29
CA SER A 70 7.93 21.51 -12.22
C SER A 70 8.89 20.99 -13.30
N THR A 71 10.08 21.60 -13.43
CA THR A 71 11.10 21.26 -14.44
C THR A 71 12.38 20.77 -13.77
N ARG A 72 12.78 19.53 -14.06
CA ARG A 72 14.16 19.09 -13.82
C ARG A 72 15.07 19.83 -14.80
N GLY A 73 16.12 20.48 -14.32
CA GLY A 73 17.21 20.94 -15.18
C GLY A 73 17.76 19.76 -16.01
N PRO A 74 18.38 20.01 -17.17
CA PRO A 74 18.68 18.98 -18.15
C PRO A 74 19.69 17.98 -17.58
N ARG A 75 19.26 16.75 -17.27
CA ARG A 75 20.14 15.57 -17.24
C ARG A 75 19.77 14.65 -18.38
N ALA A 76 20.79 14.09 -19.02
CA ALA A 76 20.77 13.46 -20.33
C ALA A 76 19.87 12.21 -20.50
N ASP A 77 19.20 11.72 -19.45
CA ASP A 77 18.67 10.34 -19.46
C ASP A 77 17.16 10.19 -19.14
N ASP A 78 16.36 11.28 -19.05
CA ASP A 78 14.95 11.18 -18.63
C ASP A 78 13.96 11.16 -19.82
N LYS A 79 13.60 9.95 -20.29
CA LYS A 79 12.53 9.72 -21.29
C LYS A 79 11.12 9.89 -20.71
N GLY A 80 10.80 11.08 -20.22
CA GLY A 80 9.40 11.40 -19.88
C GLY A 80 9.19 12.80 -19.33
N LEU A 81 8.99 13.77 -20.25
CA LEU A 81 8.45 15.10 -19.92
C LEU A 81 7.19 14.94 -19.06
N GLY A 82 7.28 15.33 -17.79
CA GLY A 82 6.09 15.54 -16.96
C GLY A 82 5.31 16.74 -17.50
N ARG A 83 3.98 16.70 -17.44
CA ARG A 83 3.15 17.87 -17.76
C ARG A 83 3.48 19.00 -16.79
N THR A 84 3.70 20.21 -17.30
CA THR A 84 3.92 21.42 -16.50
C THR A 84 2.72 21.69 -15.61
N ILE A 85 2.96 21.85 -14.30
CA ILE A 85 1.93 22.16 -13.31
C ILE A 85 1.73 23.68 -13.32
N LYS A 86 0.61 24.16 -13.87
CA LYS A 86 0.37 25.60 -14.06
C LYS A 86 0.26 26.40 -12.75
N LYS A 87 -0.16 25.76 -11.65
CA LYS A 87 -0.37 26.41 -10.34
C LYS A 87 0.66 25.97 -9.29
N LEU A 88 1.85 25.56 -9.70
CA LEU A 88 2.86 25.09 -8.75
C LEU A 88 3.36 26.29 -7.91
N PRO A 89 3.34 26.25 -6.57
CA PRO A 89 4.03 27.25 -5.76
C PRO A 89 5.52 27.28 -6.11
N SER A 90 6.12 28.46 -6.15
CA SER A 90 7.57 28.61 -6.30
C SER A 90 8.31 28.18 -5.03
N GLU A 91 7.67 28.37 -3.86
CA GLU A 91 8.20 28.04 -2.54
C GLU A 91 7.12 27.40 -1.68
N ALA A 92 7.46 26.36 -0.94
CA ALA A 92 6.62 25.71 0.05
C ALA A 92 7.32 25.75 1.41
N THR A 93 6.66 26.30 2.42
CA THR A 93 7.18 26.33 3.79
C THR A 93 6.82 25.04 4.52
N THR A 94 7.81 24.40 5.13
CA THR A 94 7.62 23.19 5.93
C THR A 94 8.51 23.18 7.17
N TYR A 95 8.12 22.43 8.19
CA TYR A 95 8.98 22.19 9.34
C TYR A 95 9.90 21.00 9.05
N LEU A 96 11.19 21.13 9.34
CA LEU A 96 12.16 20.04 9.14
C LEU A 96 11.81 18.79 9.96
N GLN A 97 11.29 19.00 11.17
CA GLN A 97 10.81 17.95 12.06
C GLN A 97 9.41 17.45 11.69
N GLY A 98 8.70 18.14 10.77
CA GLY A 98 7.41 17.74 10.26
C GLY A 98 7.51 16.50 9.37
N SER A 99 6.37 15.83 9.17
CA SER A 99 6.34 14.63 8.33
C SER A 99 6.45 15.00 6.85
N THR A 100 7.02 14.09 6.06
CA THR A 100 7.00 14.23 4.60
C THR A 100 5.57 14.24 4.06
N ALA A 101 4.61 13.55 4.72
CA ALA A 101 3.20 13.64 4.37
C ALA A 101 2.64 15.08 4.46
N ASP A 102 3.07 15.87 5.45
CA ASP A 102 2.65 17.28 5.58
C ASP A 102 3.18 18.13 4.42
N LEU A 103 4.42 17.88 3.97
CA LEU A 103 4.99 18.53 2.80
C LEU A 103 4.16 18.20 1.53
N TYR A 104 3.78 16.94 1.36
CA TYR A 104 2.91 16.51 0.27
C TYR A 104 1.52 17.18 0.33
N GLN A 105 0.92 17.30 1.52
CA GLN A 105 -0.38 17.97 1.70
C GLN A 105 -0.32 19.46 1.35
N ARG A 106 0.73 20.16 1.76
CA ARG A 106 0.92 21.59 1.46
C ARG A 106 1.05 21.82 -0.05
N ILE A 107 1.94 21.08 -0.72
CA ILE A 107 2.12 21.19 -2.17
C ILE A 107 0.83 20.81 -2.91
N ALA A 108 0.08 19.81 -2.44
CA ALA A 108 -1.21 19.44 -3.01
C ALA A 108 -2.25 20.57 -2.88
N ALA A 109 -2.36 21.19 -1.70
CA ALA A 109 -3.30 22.27 -1.44
C ALA A 109 -2.99 23.51 -2.30
N GLU A 110 -1.71 23.88 -2.41
CA GLU A 110 -1.27 25.05 -3.18
C GLU A 110 -1.37 24.81 -4.70
N SER A 111 -1.02 23.62 -5.17
CA SER A 111 -1.06 23.29 -6.60
C SER A 111 -2.46 22.93 -7.14
N GLY A 112 -3.42 22.64 -6.25
CA GLY A 112 -4.74 22.12 -6.62
C GLY A 112 -4.69 20.70 -7.20
N ILE A 113 -3.58 19.98 -7.03
CA ILE A 113 -3.41 18.60 -7.49
C ILE A 113 -3.58 17.65 -6.32
N SER A 114 -4.37 16.59 -6.53
CA SER A 114 -4.53 15.53 -5.53
C SER A 114 -3.18 14.97 -5.08
N ILE A 115 -3.01 14.82 -3.76
CA ILE A 115 -1.82 14.23 -3.14
C ILE A 115 -1.41 12.89 -3.75
N HIS A 116 -2.38 12.09 -4.20
CA HIS A 116 -2.12 10.77 -4.79
C HIS A 116 -1.49 10.83 -6.18
N ARG A 117 -1.57 11.98 -6.86
CA ARG A 117 -0.97 12.21 -8.18
C ARG A 117 0.41 12.84 -8.09
N LEU A 118 0.81 13.32 -6.92
CA LEU A 118 2.09 13.98 -6.75
C LEU A 118 3.21 12.98 -6.53
N ARG A 119 4.34 13.23 -7.18
CA ARG A 119 5.62 12.61 -6.86
C ARG A 119 6.65 13.72 -6.64
N LEU A 120 7.23 13.71 -5.44
CA LEU A 120 8.32 14.61 -5.08
C LEU A 120 9.66 13.92 -5.26
N THR A 121 10.62 14.58 -5.90
CA THR A 121 12.01 14.11 -5.99
C THR A 121 12.97 15.22 -5.60
N LYS A 122 14.03 14.88 -4.87
CA LYS A 122 15.03 15.86 -4.43
C LYS A 122 15.82 16.39 -5.61
N GLY A 123 16.10 17.67 -5.61
CA GLY A 123 16.94 18.32 -6.62
C GLY A 123 18.40 17.92 -6.54
N SER A 124 18.90 17.65 -5.33
CA SER A 124 20.30 17.32 -5.06
C SER A 124 20.75 16.00 -5.70
N ASP A 125 19.99 14.92 -5.49
CA ASP A 125 20.38 13.56 -5.91
C ASP A 125 19.33 12.87 -6.82
N GLY A 126 18.19 13.51 -7.07
CA GLY A 126 17.11 12.95 -7.89
C GLY A 126 16.31 11.82 -7.23
N SER A 127 16.60 11.47 -5.98
CA SER A 127 15.90 10.42 -5.25
C SER A 127 14.50 10.86 -4.81
N ALA A 128 13.60 9.89 -4.63
CA ALA A 128 12.21 10.17 -4.31
C ALA A 128 12.04 10.51 -2.82
N VAL A 129 11.26 11.56 -2.55
CA VAL A 129 10.81 11.88 -1.19
C VAL A 129 9.61 10.99 -0.88
N PRO A 130 9.66 10.12 0.15
CA PRO A 130 8.53 9.27 0.51
C PRO A 130 7.35 10.14 0.95
N ASN A 131 6.13 9.70 0.69
CA ASN A 131 4.92 10.29 1.28
C ASN A 131 4.56 9.48 2.51
N ALA A 132 5.13 9.83 3.67
CA ALA A 132 5.05 9.03 4.88
C ALA A 132 4.85 9.90 6.13
N LYS A 133 4.04 9.41 7.06
CA LYS A 133 3.77 10.09 8.35
C LYS A 133 4.91 9.91 9.35
N ASP A 134 5.61 8.78 9.27
CA ASP A 134 6.71 8.37 10.15
C ASP A 134 8.11 8.79 9.63
N TYR A 135 8.16 9.52 8.52
CA TYR A 135 9.40 9.98 7.91
C TYR A 135 9.44 11.51 7.88
N THR A 136 10.40 12.12 8.56
CA THR A 136 10.53 13.58 8.64
C THR A 136 11.20 14.16 7.40
N VAL A 137 10.92 15.43 7.12
CA VAL A 137 11.59 16.17 6.03
C VAL A 137 13.11 16.17 6.25
N GLU A 138 13.58 16.36 7.47
CA GLU A 138 15.00 16.35 7.80
C GLU A 138 15.71 15.03 7.43
N ARG A 139 15.07 13.89 7.69
CA ARG A 139 15.61 12.54 7.39
C ARG A 139 15.81 12.31 5.89
N THR A 140 15.09 13.04 5.04
CA THR A 140 15.27 12.97 3.58
C THR A 140 16.57 13.64 3.12
N GLY A 141 17.18 14.48 3.98
CA GLY A 141 18.29 15.36 3.64
C GLY A 141 17.87 16.73 3.09
N LEU A 142 16.57 17.02 3.01
CA LEU A 142 16.06 18.36 2.66
C LEU A 142 16.34 19.36 3.80
N ARG A 143 16.72 20.57 3.43
CA ARG A 143 17.01 21.73 4.28
C ARG A 143 16.34 22.98 3.68
N SER A 144 16.47 24.12 4.34
CA SER A 144 16.13 25.41 3.70
C SER A 144 16.88 25.55 2.36
N ASP A 145 16.21 26.16 1.38
CA ASP A 145 16.68 26.38 0.01
C ASP A 145 16.90 25.11 -0.81
N SER A 146 16.48 23.95 -0.28
CA SER A 146 16.47 22.71 -1.06
C SER A 146 15.42 22.78 -2.16
N VAL A 147 15.79 22.30 -3.35
CA VAL A 147 14.87 22.17 -4.47
C VAL A 147 14.17 20.81 -4.44
N VAL A 148 12.85 20.79 -4.60
CA VAL A 148 12.05 19.60 -4.81
C VAL A 148 11.36 19.68 -6.17
N TYR A 149 11.57 18.67 -7.00
CA TYR A 149 10.86 18.52 -8.26
C TYR A 149 9.52 17.84 -8.04
N VAL A 150 8.46 18.49 -8.51
CA VAL A 150 7.07 18.02 -8.39
C VAL A 150 6.60 17.50 -9.74
N LYS A 151 6.27 16.20 -9.79
CA LYS A 151 5.72 15.55 -10.98
C LYS A 151 4.27 15.14 -10.74
N ASP A 152 3.39 15.52 -11.65
CA ASP A 152 2.04 14.98 -11.74
C ASP A 152 2.05 13.65 -12.49
N LEU A 153 1.65 12.58 -11.80
CA LEU A 153 1.59 11.21 -12.31
C LEU A 153 0.38 10.95 -13.22
N GLY A 154 -0.52 11.92 -13.38
CA GLY A 154 -1.79 11.76 -14.10
C GLY A 154 -2.83 10.96 -13.29
N PRO A 155 -3.93 10.51 -13.91
CA PRO A 155 -5.00 9.79 -13.22
C PRO A 155 -4.48 8.55 -12.47
N GLN A 156 -4.87 8.44 -11.20
CA GLN A 156 -4.47 7.36 -10.31
C GLN A 156 -5.71 6.64 -9.78
N ILE A 157 -5.55 5.35 -9.46
CA ILE A 157 -6.57 4.51 -8.86
C ILE A 157 -5.99 3.83 -7.62
N ALA A 158 -6.80 3.66 -6.57
CA ALA A 158 -6.37 3.03 -5.33
C ALA A 158 -6.05 1.54 -5.53
N TRP A 159 -4.96 1.05 -4.93
CA TRP A 159 -4.57 -0.37 -5.04
C TRP A 159 -5.67 -1.32 -4.56
N ARG A 160 -6.43 -0.95 -3.52
CA ARG A 160 -7.58 -1.73 -3.06
C ARG A 160 -8.61 -1.91 -4.18
N THR A 161 -9.01 -0.82 -4.84
CA THR A 161 -9.98 -0.85 -5.95
C THR A 161 -9.47 -1.69 -7.12
N VAL A 162 -8.17 -1.60 -7.40
CA VAL A 162 -7.52 -2.38 -8.45
C VAL A 162 -7.62 -3.87 -8.17
N PHE A 163 -7.25 -4.30 -6.97
CA PHE A 163 -7.33 -5.72 -6.59
C PHE A 163 -8.76 -6.24 -6.58
N ILE A 164 -9.72 -5.44 -6.10
CA ILE A 164 -11.15 -5.81 -6.18
C ILE A 164 -11.56 -6.03 -7.63
N ILE A 165 -11.24 -5.11 -8.54
CA ILE A 165 -11.63 -5.26 -9.94
C ILE A 165 -10.92 -6.47 -10.57
N GLU A 166 -9.65 -6.72 -10.23
CA GLU A 166 -8.88 -7.87 -10.72
C GLU A 166 -9.50 -9.21 -10.31
N TYR A 167 -9.85 -9.39 -9.03
CA TYR A 167 -10.34 -10.66 -8.50
C TYR A 167 -11.85 -10.88 -8.72
N LEU A 168 -12.63 -9.81 -8.83
CA LEU A 168 -14.06 -9.88 -9.13
C LEU A 168 -14.35 -10.54 -10.48
N GLY A 169 -13.46 -10.37 -11.47
CA GLY A 169 -13.61 -10.97 -12.79
C GLY A 169 -13.77 -12.49 -12.73
N PRO A 170 -12.72 -13.24 -12.33
CA PRO A 170 -12.82 -14.69 -12.15
C PRO A 170 -13.94 -15.12 -11.21
N LEU A 171 -14.15 -14.38 -10.10
CA LEU A 171 -15.22 -14.68 -9.14
C LEU A 171 -16.61 -14.68 -9.77
N LEU A 172 -16.86 -13.82 -10.77
CA LEU A 172 -18.12 -13.79 -11.52
C LEU A 172 -18.11 -14.74 -12.73
N ILE A 173 -17.00 -14.82 -13.46
CA ILE A 173 -16.88 -15.59 -14.69
C ILE A 173 -17.06 -17.09 -14.44
N HIS A 174 -16.49 -17.63 -13.35
CA HIS A 174 -16.57 -19.06 -13.07
C HIS A 174 -18.01 -19.54 -12.82
N PRO A 175 -18.79 -18.95 -11.89
CA PRO A 175 -20.20 -19.28 -11.74
C PRO A 175 -21.01 -19.05 -13.02
N LEU A 176 -20.75 -17.94 -13.73
CA LEU A 176 -21.46 -17.63 -14.97
C LEU A 176 -21.30 -18.74 -16.02
N PHE A 177 -20.06 -19.14 -16.30
CA PHE A 177 -19.82 -20.22 -17.26
C PHE A 177 -20.34 -21.56 -16.76
N TYR A 178 -20.24 -21.84 -15.45
CA TYR A 178 -20.74 -23.07 -14.85
C TYR A 178 -22.26 -23.23 -15.03
N TYR A 179 -23.05 -22.18 -14.81
CA TYR A 179 -24.50 -22.22 -15.02
C TYR A 179 -24.91 -22.09 -16.49
N LEU A 180 -24.13 -21.40 -17.32
CA LEU A 180 -24.42 -21.25 -18.74
C LEU A 180 -23.94 -22.41 -19.61
N ARG A 181 -23.33 -23.47 -19.03
CA ARG A 181 -22.81 -24.64 -19.77
C ARG A 181 -23.76 -25.17 -20.86
N PRO A 182 -25.08 -25.38 -20.61
CA PRO A 182 -25.99 -25.91 -21.63
C PRO A 182 -26.16 -25.01 -22.86
N TYR A 183 -25.93 -23.70 -22.71
CA TYR A 183 -26.02 -22.71 -23.79
C TYR A 183 -24.67 -22.47 -24.47
N LEU A 184 -23.56 -22.72 -23.76
CA LEU A 184 -22.19 -22.49 -24.25
C LEU A 184 -21.63 -23.69 -25.02
N TYR A 185 -22.00 -24.91 -24.65
CA TYR A 185 -21.47 -26.13 -25.26
C TYR A 185 -22.58 -27.00 -25.82
N LYS A 186 -22.39 -27.47 -27.06
CA LYS A 186 -23.28 -28.45 -27.67
C LYS A 186 -23.26 -29.75 -26.85
N ASN A 187 -24.43 -30.34 -26.62
CA ASN A 187 -24.61 -31.59 -25.90
C ASN A 187 -24.09 -31.58 -24.45
N ALA A 188 -23.99 -30.41 -23.81
CA ALA A 188 -23.68 -30.37 -22.39
C ALA A 188 -24.83 -30.99 -21.58
N PRO A 189 -24.55 -31.96 -20.69
CA PRO A 189 -25.55 -32.46 -19.75
C PRO A 189 -26.08 -31.31 -18.89
N ALA A 190 -27.38 -31.37 -18.58
CA ALA A 190 -28.06 -30.39 -17.73
C ALA A 190 -27.37 -30.26 -16.37
N GLU A 191 -27.04 -31.40 -15.76
CA GLU A 191 -26.31 -31.46 -14.51
C GLU A 191 -24.78 -31.45 -14.76
N PRO A 192 -24.03 -30.57 -14.10
CA PRO A 192 -22.57 -30.59 -14.13
C PRO A 192 -22.01 -31.78 -13.36
N SER A 193 -20.82 -32.23 -13.76
CA SER A 193 -20.13 -33.30 -13.04
C SER A 193 -19.64 -32.82 -11.66
N TYR A 194 -19.32 -33.77 -10.79
CA TYR A 194 -18.74 -33.49 -9.47
C TYR A 194 -17.44 -32.67 -9.56
N LEU A 195 -16.53 -32.98 -10.49
CA LEU A 195 -15.27 -32.23 -10.61
C LEU A 195 -15.46 -30.83 -11.21
N GLN A 196 -16.48 -30.63 -12.06
CA GLN A 196 -16.85 -29.29 -12.53
C GLN A 196 -17.38 -28.44 -11.37
N TRP A 197 -18.26 -29.01 -10.54
CA TRP A 197 -18.74 -28.37 -9.33
C TRP A 197 -17.59 -28.05 -8.37
N LEU A 198 -16.74 -29.03 -8.06
CA LEU A 198 -15.62 -28.88 -7.14
C LEU A 198 -14.64 -27.80 -7.63
N SER A 199 -14.30 -27.81 -8.92
CA SER A 199 -13.42 -26.79 -9.50
C SER A 199 -14.04 -25.39 -9.39
N CYS A 200 -15.34 -25.26 -9.66
CA CYS A 200 -16.05 -23.99 -9.50
C CYS A 200 -16.02 -23.49 -8.07
N VAL A 201 -16.25 -24.37 -7.09
CA VAL A 201 -16.21 -24.04 -5.66
C VAL A 201 -14.80 -23.62 -5.23
N MET A 202 -13.76 -24.37 -5.61
CA MET A 202 -12.37 -24.03 -5.26
C MET A 202 -11.95 -22.68 -5.84
N LEU A 203 -12.27 -22.41 -7.10
CA LEU A 203 -11.98 -21.13 -7.76
C LEU A 203 -12.78 -19.98 -7.12
N ALA A 204 -14.06 -20.17 -6.86
CA ALA A 204 -14.89 -19.17 -6.19
C ALA A 204 -14.38 -18.87 -4.78
N LEU A 205 -14.04 -19.90 -3.98
CA LEU A 205 -13.48 -19.73 -2.65
C LEU A 205 -12.13 -19.02 -2.68
N HIS A 206 -11.25 -19.39 -3.61
CA HIS A 206 -9.97 -18.71 -3.81
C HIS A 206 -10.19 -17.21 -4.01
N PHE A 207 -10.94 -16.82 -5.04
CA PHE A 207 -11.13 -15.40 -5.37
C PHE A 207 -11.97 -14.67 -4.32
N ALA A 208 -12.98 -15.29 -3.70
CA ALA A 208 -13.72 -14.69 -2.61
C ALA A 208 -12.83 -14.40 -1.39
N LYS A 209 -11.91 -15.32 -1.07
CA LYS A 209 -10.91 -15.10 -0.02
C LYS A 209 -9.94 -13.99 -0.40
N ARG A 210 -9.50 -13.90 -1.67
CA ARG A 210 -8.67 -12.77 -2.16
C ARG A 210 -9.40 -11.42 -2.02
N GLU A 211 -10.70 -11.37 -2.30
CA GLU A 211 -11.53 -10.17 -2.08
C GLU A 211 -11.61 -9.81 -0.60
N PHE A 212 -11.91 -10.79 0.25
CA PHE A 212 -11.95 -10.62 1.70
C PHE A 212 -10.62 -10.06 2.22
N GLU A 213 -9.49 -10.65 1.82
CA GLU A 213 -8.17 -10.18 2.22
C GLU A 213 -7.89 -8.76 1.75
N THR A 214 -8.29 -8.42 0.51
CA THR A 214 -8.10 -7.08 -0.07
C THR A 214 -8.84 -6.00 0.72
N ILE A 215 -10.05 -6.32 1.21
CA ILE A 215 -10.90 -5.40 1.95
C ILE A 215 -10.46 -5.30 3.42
N PHE A 216 -10.22 -6.44 4.09
CA PHE A 216 -10.10 -6.51 5.54
C PHE A 216 -8.66 -6.75 6.06
N VAL A 217 -7.78 -7.36 5.26
CA VAL A 217 -6.45 -7.79 5.72
C VAL A 217 -5.34 -6.89 5.17
N HIS A 218 -5.33 -6.60 3.87
CA HIS A 218 -4.20 -5.94 3.22
C HIS A 218 -4.02 -4.47 3.65
N ARG A 219 -2.75 -4.12 3.96
CA ARG A 219 -2.27 -2.76 4.21
C ARG A 219 -1.24 -2.40 3.14
N PHE A 220 -1.64 -1.59 2.16
CA PHE A 220 -0.81 -1.25 1.00
C PHE A 220 0.24 -0.18 1.33
N SER A 221 1.49 -0.42 0.90
CA SER A 221 2.60 0.53 1.09
C SER A 221 2.60 1.72 0.11
N SER A 222 1.79 1.64 -0.94
CA SER A 222 1.54 2.73 -1.88
C SER A 222 0.03 2.92 -1.95
N ALA A 223 -0.43 4.16 -1.97
CA ALA A 223 -1.86 4.44 -1.99
C ALA A 223 -2.50 4.08 -3.34
N THR A 224 -1.78 4.30 -4.44
CA THR A 224 -2.36 4.27 -5.79
C THR A 224 -1.40 3.73 -6.85
N MET A 225 -1.96 3.45 -8.04
CA MET A 225 -1.22 3.16 -9.27
C MET A 225 -1.79 3.97 -10.46
N PRO A 226 -1.03 4.12 -11.56
CA PRO A 226 -1.54 4.75 -12.78
C PRO A 226 -2.78 4.04 -13.31
N ALA A 227 -3.87 4.78 -13.53
CA ALA A 227 -5.19 4.22 -13.84
C ALA A 227 -5.17 3.29 -15.07
N ARG A 228 -4.41 3.63 -16.11
CA ARG A 228 -4.28 2.80 -17.33
C ARG A 228 -3.78 1.37 -17.09
N ASN A 229 -3.09 1.12 -15.98
CA ASN A 229 -2.55 -0.20 -15.67
C ASN A 229 -3.65 -1.18 -15.28
N ILE A 230 -4.86 -0.70 -14.92
CA ILE A 230 -5.97 -1.58 -14.55
C ILE A 230 -6.31 -2.55 -15.68
N PHE A 231 -6.35 -2.09 -16.93
CA PHE A 231 -6.65 -2.96 -18.07
C PHE A 231 -5.63 -4.09 -18.23
N LYS A 232 -4.35 -3.82 -18.00
CA LYS A 232 -3.29 -4.83 -18.11
C LYS A 232 -3.40 -5.87 -17.00
N ASN A 233 -3.59 -5.42 -15.76
CA ASN A 233 -3.67 -6.34 -14.65
C ASN A 233 -4.99 -7.14 -14.68
N SER A 234 -6.12 -6.48 -14.94
CA SER A 234 -7.42 -7.13 -15.07
C SER A 234 -7.44 -8.08 -16.26
N ALA A 235 -6.81 -7.78 -17.41
CA ALA A 235 -6.75 -8.72 -18.52
C ALA A 235 -6.08 -10.05 -18.13
N HIS A 236 -5.03 -10.02 -17.32
CA HIS A 236 -4.40 -11.26 -16.84
C HIS A 236 -5.40 -12.12 -16.04
N TYR A 237 -6.07 -11.55 -15.05
CA TYR A 237 -7.01 -12.30 -14.22
C TYR A 237 -8.29 -12.65 -14.97
N TRP A 238 -8.93 -11.71 -15.67
CA TRP A 238 -10.22 -11.92 -16.33
C TRP A 238 -10.11 -12.85 -17.54
N VAL A 239 -9.06 -12.70 -18.34
CA VAL A 239 -8.90 -13.52 -19.56
C VAL A 239 -8.24 -14.84 -19.22
N LEU A 240 -7.04 -14.85 -18.62
CA LEU A 240 -6.32 -16.11 -18.38
C LEU A 240 -6.87 -16.87 -17.18
N GLY A 241 -7.14 -16.19 -16.07
CA GLY A 241 -7.66 -16.83 -14.85
C GLY A 241 -9.16 -17.11 -14.88
N GLY A 242 -9.96 -16.20 -15.46
CA GLY A 242 -11.41 -16.33 -15.56
C GLY A 242 -11.82 -17.08 -16.83
N ALA A 243 -11.89 -16.36 -17.96
CA ALA A 243 -12.53 -16.85 -19.18
C ALA A 243 -11.85 -18.09 -19.78
N ASN A 244 -10.52 -18.10 -19.87
CA ASN A 244 -9.75 -19.20 -20.43
C ASN A 244 -9.94 -20.47 -19.59
N ILE A 245 -9.68 -20.42 -18.27
CA ILE A 245 -9.93 -21.58 -17.40
C ILE A 245 -11.40 -22.00 -17.48
N ALA A 246 -12.35 -21.08 -17.27
CA ALA A 246 -13.78 -21.40 -17.25
C ALA A 246 -14.26 -22.05 -18.56
N TYR A 247 -13.82 -21.56 -19.72
CA TYR A 247 -14.17 -22.13 -21.01
C TYR A 247 -13.72 -23.60 -21.14
N TRP A 248 -12.52 -23.92 -20.67
CA TRP A 248 -11.99 -25.27 -20.82
C TRP A 248 -12.49 -26.23 -19.75
N ILE A 249 -12.60 -25.82 -18.48
CA ILE A 249 -12.94 -26.73 -17.38
C ILE A 249 -14.43 -27.06 -17.29
N TYR A 250 -15.31 -26.30 -17.94
CA TYR A 250 -16.75 -26.55 -17.90
C TYR A 250 -17.29 -27.17 -19.20
N SER A 251 -16.44 -27.38 -20.21
CA SER A 251 -16.81 -28.14 -21.40
C SER A 251 -17.26 -29.57 -21.04
N PRO A 252 -18.27 -30.15 -21.72
CA PRO A 252 -18.64 -31.56 -21.55
C PRO A 252 -17.55 -32.55 -21.98
N THR A 253 -16.52 -32.09 -22.72
CA THR A 253 -15.38 -32.92 -23.13
C THR A 253 -14.13 -32.70 -22.25
N ALA A 254 -14.25 -31.89 -21.19
CA ALA A 254 -13.14 -31.60 -20.31
C ALA A 254 -12.80 -32.80 -19.42
N PRO A 255 -11.55 -32.92 -18.91
CA PRO A 255 -11.19 -33.93 -17.91
C PRO A 255 -12.10 -33.89 -16.67
N THR A 256 -12.55 -32.70 -16.27
CA THR A 256 -13.54 -32.50 -15.20
C THR A 256 -14.89 -33.14 -15.49
N ALA A 257 -15.30 -33.34 -16.74
CA ALA A 257 -16.56 -34.01 -17.06
C ALA A 257 -16.50 -35.54 -16.82
N GLY A 258 -15.28 -36.09 -16.68
CA GLY A 258 -15.04 -37.50 -16.39
C GLY A 258 -15.25 -37.89 -14.92
N PRO A 259 -15.03 -39.18 -14.59
CA PRO A 259 -15.13 -39.68 -13.22
C PRO A 259 -14.03 -39.10 -12.33
N SER A 260 -14.34 -38.89 -11.04
CA SER A 260 -13.33 -38.51 -10.05
C SER A 260 -12.50 -39.71 -9.61
N ASN A 261 -11.20 -39.47 -9.37
CA ASN A 261 -10.36 -40.38 -8.62
C ASN A 261 -10.31 -39.89 -7.16
N PRO A 262 -10.78 -40.67 -6.17
CA PRO A 262 -10.84 -40.21 -4.78
C PRO A 262 -9.49 -39.78 -4.21
N LEU A 263 -8.41 -40.50 -4.50
CA LEU A 263 -7.07 -40.18 -3.98
C LEU A 263 -6.56 -38.85 -4.53
N ILE A 264 -6.69 -38.65 -5.85
CA ILE A 264 -6.27 -37.40 -6.50
C ILE A 264 -7.14 -36.23 -6.02
N THR A 265 -8.45 -36.46 -5.88
CA THR A 265 -9.40 -35.44 -5.42
C THR A 265 -9.10 -35.03 -3.97
N CYS A 266 -8.88 -35.99 -3.07
CA CYS A 266 -8.51 -35.70 -1.68
C CYS A 266 -7.18 -34.95 -1.60
N LEU A 267 -6.17 -35.33 -2.40
CA LEU A 267 -4.90 -34.62 -2.46
C LEU A 267 -5.09 -33.19 -2.99
N ALA A 268 -5.87 -33.00 -4.05
CA ALA A 268 -6.17 -31.69 -4.62
C ALA A 268 -6.80 -30.74 -3.58
N ILE A 269 -7.79 -31.24 -2.84
CA ILE A 269 -8.46 -30.49 -1.76
C ILE A 269 -7.47 -30.19 -0.63
N ALA A 270 -6.65 -31.16 -0.21
CA ALA A 270 -5.67 -30.96 0.86
C ALA A 270 -4.64 -29.88 0.49
N LEU A 271 -4.08 -29.94 -0.73
CA LEU A 271 -3.15 -28.92 -1.22
C LEU A 271 -3.81 -27.54 -1.30
N PHE A 272 -5.06 -27.47 -1.76
CA PHE A 272 -5.83 -26.25 -1.80
C PHE A 272 -6.04 -25.64 -0.42
N VAL A 273 -6.53 -26.42 0.55
CA VAL A 273 -6.80 -25.93 1.91
C VAL A 273 -5.50 -25.49 2.61
N VAL A 274 -4.45 -26.30 2.55
CA VAL A 274 -3.14 -25.95 3.14
C VAL A 274 -2.56 -24.70 2.47
N GLY A 275 -2.67 -24.59 1.14
CA GLY A 275 -2.26 -23.41 0.39
C GLY A 275 -3.03 -22.16 0.77
N GLU A 276 -4.36 -22.22 0.84
CA GLU A 276 -5.19 -21.06 1.17
C GLU A 276 -4.94 -20.55 2.60
N LEU A 277 -4.89 -21.47 3.57
CA LEU A 277 -4.67 -21.13 4.98
C LEU A 277 -3.24 -20.64 5.21
N GLY A 278 -2.24 -21.28 4.60
CA GLY A 278 -0.85 -20.84 4.68
C GLY A 278 -0.65 -19.45 4.04
N ASN A 279 -1.30 -19.19 2.91
CA ASN A 279 -1.28 -17.88 2.27
C ASN A 279 -1.94 -16.80 3.15
N LEU A 280 -3.12 -17.10 3.72
CA LEU A 280 -3.85 -16.19 4.62
C LEU A 280 -3.04 -15.86 5.87
N SER A 281 -2.46 -16.88 6.51
CA SER A 281 -1.59 -16.73 7.68
C SER A 281 -0.44 -15.76 7.37
N ASN A 282 0.22 -15.93 6.22
CA ASN A 282 1.29 -15.03 5.80
C ASN A 282 0.82 -13.62 5.50
N HIS A 283 -0.39 -13.42 4.95
CA HIS A 283 -0.95 -12.09 4.78
C HIS A 283 -1.23 -11.38 6.10
N TYR A 284 -1.69 -12.08 7.13
CA TYR A 284 -1.81 -11.52 8.48
C TYR A 284 -0.45 -11.13 9.06
N THR A 285 0.58 -11.98 8.92
CA THR A 285 1.95 -11.64 9.32
C THR A 285 2.43 -10.37 8.61
N LEU A 286 2.25 -10.28 7.29
CA LEU A 286 2.66 -9.12 6.49
C LEU A 286 1.86 -7.85 6.79
N ARG A 287 0.59 -7.99 7.21
CA ARG A 287 -0.25 -6.89 7.69
C ARG A 287 0.29 -6.33 9.01
N ASN A 288 0.68 -7.21 9.93
CA ASN A 288 1.12 -6.83 11.28
C ASN A 288 2.50 -6.17 11.30
N LEU A 289 3.26 -6.22 10.20
CA LEU A 289 4.48 -5.42 10.03
C LEU A 289 4.22 -3.91 9.88
N ARG A 290 2.97 -3.49 9.71
CA ARG A 290 2.57 -2.10 9.50
C ARG A 290 1.62 -1.67 10.60
N SER A 291 1.75 -0.43 11.06
CA SER A 291 0.74 0.17 11.92
C SER A 291 -0.53 0.49 11.11
N THR A 292 -1.64 0.81 11.79
CA THR A 292 -2.88 1.16 11.10
C THR A 292 -2.71 2.47 10.35
N GLY A 293 -2.73 2.42 9.01
CA GLY A 293 -2.51 3.59 8.15
C GLY A 293 -1.03 3.95 7.95
N GLY A 294 -0.10 3.15 8.48
CA GLY A 294 1.34 3.32 8.30
C GLY A 294 1.89 2.62 7.05
N THR A 295 3.10 3.02 6.66
CA THR A 295 3.85 2.47 5.51
C THR A 295 5.11 1.74 5.93
N GLU A 296 5.21 1.33 7.21
CA GLU A 296 6.40 0.75 7.79
C GLU A 296 6.82 -0.53 7.06
N ARG A 297 8.11 -0.83 7.17
CA ARG A 297 8.69 -2.04 6.60
C ARG A 297 9.48 -2.74 7.68
N GLY A 298 9.22 -4.04 7.82
CA GLY A 298 9.94 -4.93 8.71
C GLY A 298 10.31 -6.22 8.02
N ILE A 299 11.08 -7.04 8.72
CA ILE A 299 11.42 -8.40 8.31
C ILE A 299 10.32 -9.33 8.85
N PRO A 300 9.54 -9.99 7.99
CA PRO A 300 8.54 -10.95 8.45
C PRO A 300 9.19 -12.20 9.04
N SER A 301 8.56 -12.76 10.06
CA SER A 301 8.88 -14.06 10.66
C SER A 301 7.60 -14.88 10.86
N GLY A 302 7.72 -16.20 10.92
CA GLY A 302 6.58 -17.12 11.06
C GLY A 302 6.55 -18.19 9.96
N LEU A 303 5.35 -18.73 9.69
CA LEU A 303 5.15 -19.92 8.85
C LEU A 303 5.81 -19.79 7.46
N GLY A 304 6.86 -20.58 7.22
CA GLY A 304 7.56 -20.66 5.94
C GLY A 304 8.59 -19.54 5.68
N PHE A 305 8.64 -18.48 6.50
CA PHE A 305 9.64 -17.42 6.35
C PHE A 305 11.07 -17.88 6.65
N ASP A 306 11.23 -18.99 7.36
CA ASP A 306 12.54 -19.60 7.57
C ASP A 306 13.08 -20.29 6.31
N LEU A 307 12.18 -20.79 5.45
CA LEU A 307 12.51 -21.54 4.24
C LEU A 307 12.73 -20.63 3.03
N VAL A 308 11.83 -19.67 2.82
CA VAL A 308 11.80 -18.80 1.63
C VAL A 308 11.47 -17.36 2.00
N THR A 309 11.88 -16.42 1.14
CA THR A 309 11.57 -14.99 1.34
C THR A 309 10.07 -14.68 1.27
N CYS A 310 9.34 -15.35 0.35
CA CYS A 310 7.93 -15.07 0.06
C CYS A 310 7.05 -16.31 0.22
N PRO A 311 6.84 -16.81 1.46
CA PRO A 311 6.02 -17.99 1.71
C PRO A 311 4.55 -17.78 1.30
N ASN A 312 4.04 -16.54 1.33
CA ASN A 312 2.70 -16.25 0.81
C ASN A 312 2.54 -16.68 -0.67
N TYR A 313 3.55 -16.46 -1.50
CA TYR A 313 3.55 -16.91 -2.90
C TYR A 313 3.77 -18.41 -3.05
N MET A 314 4.55 -19.02 -2.15
CA MET A 314 4.73 -20.48 -2.09
C MET A 314 3.40 -21.20 -1.83
N PHE A 315 2.66 -20.74 -0.81
CA PHE A 315 1.36 -21.31 -0.46
C PHE A 315 0.27 -21.00 -1.51
N GLU A 316 0.34 -19.83 -2.15
CA GLU A 316 -0.50 -19.52 -3.31
C GLU A 316 -0.27 -20.53 -4.45
N ALA A 317 1.00 -20.82 -4.78
CA ALA A 317 1.35 -21.82 -5.78
C ALA A 317 0.81 -23.21 -5.41
N LEU A 318 0.90 -23.59 -4.13
CA LEU A 318 0.35 -24.85 -3.62
C LEU A 318 -1.16 -24.94 -3.82
N ALA A 319 -1.90 -23.86 -3.54
CA ALA A 319 -3.34 -23.81 -3.73
C ALA A 319 -3.72 -23.98 -5.22
N TRP A 320 -3.01 -23.30 -6.11
CA TRP A 320 -3.21 -23.40 -7.55
C TRP A 320 -2.83 -24.77 -8.13
N ILE A 321 -1.81 -25.44 -7.58
CA ILE A 321 -1.52 -26.84 -7.91
C ILE A 321 -2.69 -27.73 -7.50
N GLY A 322 -3.31 -27.51 -6.33
CA GLY A 322 -4.54 -28.20 -5.92
C GLY A 322 -5.68 -28.02 -6.93
N ILE A 323 -5.96 -26.78 -7.35
CA ILE A 323 -6.97 -26.48 -8.39
C ILE A 323 -6.63 -27.17 -9.72
N TRP A 324 -5.34 -27.19 -10.09
CA TRP A 324 -4.90 -27.86 -11.31
C TRP A 324 -5.08 -29.38 -11.22
N LEU A 325 -4.77 -30.01 -10.09
CA LEU A 325 -5.02 -31.44 -9.89
C LEU A 325 -6.51 -31.80 -9.94
N ALA A 326 -7.38 -30.95 -9.36
CA ALA A 326 -8.83 -31.17 -9.40
C ALA A 326 -9.41 -31.04 -10.81
N SER A 327 -8.91 -30.07 -11.59
CA SER A 327 -9.42 -29.82 -12.95
C SER A 327 -8.75 -30.66 -14.03
N TRP A 328 -7.52 -31.11 -13.79
CA TRP A 328 -6.61 -31.77 -14.73
C TRP A 328 -6.57 -31.11 -16.13
N SER A 329 -6.76 -29.78 -16.17
CA SER A 329 -6.91 -29.02 -17.41
C SER A 329 -5.59 -28.34 -17.78
N LEU A 330 -5.21 -28.44 -19.06
CA LEU A 330 -4.05 -27.72 -19.61
C LEU A 330 -4.20 -26.20 -19.45
N SER A 331 -5.44 -25.69 -19.55
CA SER A 331 -5.73 -24.27 -19.35
C SER A 331 -5.40 -23.81 -17.92
N THR A 332 -5.78 -24.61 -16.92
CA THR A 332 -5.43 -24.34 -15.52
C THR A 332 -3.93 -24.42 -15.33
N GLY A 333 -3.28 -25.47 -15.86
CA GLY A 333 -1.82 -25.65 -15.79
C GLY A 333 -1.05 -24.48 -16.40
N LEU A 334 -1.49 -23.96 -17.55
CA LEU A 334 -0.92 -22.76 -18.17
C LEU A 334 -1.01 -21.56 -17.22
N PHE A 335 -2.17 -21.32 -16.61
CA PHE A 335 -2.32 -20.25 -15.65
C PHE A 335 -1.39 -20.42 -14.44
N VAL A 336 -1.27 -21.64 -13.90
CA VAL A 336 -0.33 -21.94 -12.80
C VAL A 336 1.09 -21.57 -13.20
N VAL A 337 1.57 -22.02 -14.36
CA VAL A 337 2.94 -21.73 -14.83
C VAL A 337 3.18 -20.22 -14.96
N VAL A 338 2.25 -19.50 -15.57
CA VAL A 338 2.37 -18.04 -15.75
C VAL A 338 2.35 -17.31 -14.40
N ALA A 339 1.39 -17.63 -13.53
CA ALA A 339 1.23 -17.01 -12.23
C ALA A 339 2.42 -17.27 -11.31
N VAL A 340 2.86 -18.54 -11.22
CA VAL A 340 4.02 -18.94 -10.42
C VAL A 340 5.31 -18.31 -10.95
N GLY A 341 5.51 -18.29 -12.28
CA GLY A 341 6.66 -17.63 -12.90
C GLY A 341 6.73 -16.14 -12.54
N GLN A 342 5.60 -15.43 -12.68
CA GLN A 342 5.52 -14.00 -12.35
C GLN A 342 5.74 -13.74 -10.85
N MET A 343 5.15 -14.54 -9.97
CA MET A 343 5.37 -14.44 -8.52
C MET A 343 6.83 -14.72 -8.15
N GLY A 344 7.50 -15.65 -8.85
CA GLY A 344 8.93 -15.90 -8.69
C GLY A 344 9.76 -14.66 -8.99
N VAL A 345 9.51 -13.97 -10.11
CA VAL A 345 10.19 -12.70 -10.45
C VAL A 345 9.99 -11.66 -9.34
N TRP A 346 8.76 -11.53 -8.82
CA TRP A 346 8.48 -10.61 -7.70
C TRP A 346 9.15 -11.01 -6.40
N ALA A 347 9.21 -12.31 -6.09
CA ALA A 347 9.88 -12.84 -4.91
C ALA A 347 11.36 -12.50 -4.92
N LYS A 348 12.04 -12.72 -6.05
CA LYS A 348 13.47 -12.41 -6.22
C LYS A 348 13.74 -10.90 -6.09
N LYS A 349 12.85 -10.07 -6.63
CA LYS A 349 12.92 -8.61 -6.46
C LYS A 349 12.74 -8.20 -4.99
N LYS A 350 11.82 -8.85 -4.26
CA LYS A 350 11.61 -8.60 -2.83
C LYS A 350 12.82 -9.04 -2.00
N GLU A 351 13.42 -10.19 -2.29
CA GLU A 351 14.64 -10.67 -1.66
C GLU A 351 15.80 -9.68 -1.81
N ARG A 352 16.06 -9.22 -3.04
CA ARG A 352 17.09 -8.21 -3.31
C ARG A 352 16.84 -6.91 -2.53
N ARG A 353 15.58 -6.49 -2.41
CA ARG A 353 15.21 -5.30 -1.64
C ARG A 353 15.45 -5.50 -0.15
N TYR A 354 15.07 -6.63 0.44
CA TYR A 354 15.32 -6.90 1.85
C TYR A 354 16.80 -6.90 2.21
N ARG A 355 17.65 -7.51 1.38
CA ARG A 355 19.12 -7.46 1.56
C ARG A 355 19.65 -6.03 1.55
N LYS A 356 19.15 -5.18 0.65
CA LYS A 356 19.59 -3.77 0.55
C LYS A 356 19.07 -2.91 1.70
N GLU A 357 17.82 -3.13 2.11
CA GLU A 357 17.12 -2.29 3.08
C GLU A 357 17.50 -2.61 4.53
N PHE A 358 17.76 -3.89 4.84
CA PHE A 358 17.98 -4.35 6.20
C PHE A 358 19.41 -4.83 6.47
N GLY A 359 20.26 -4.93 5.45
CA GLY A 359 21.67 -5.30 5.60
C GLY A 359 21.85 -6.58 6.44
N ASP A 360 22.67 -6.49 7.49
CA ASP A 360 23.01 -7.61 8.36
C ASP A 360 21.86 -8.07 9.26
N LYS A 361 20.82 -7.25 9.44
CA LYS A 361 19.62 -7.65 10.20
C LYS A 361 18.78 -8.68 9.47
N TYR A 362 18.94 -8.80 8.15
CA TYR A 362 18.18 -9.74 7.34
C TYR A 362 18.98 -11.02 7.05
N GLN A 363 18.46 -12.16 7.53
CA GLN A 363 19.02 -13.45 7.18
C GLN A 363 18.74 -13.76 5.70
N LYS A 364 19.79 -13.70 4.88
CA LYS A 364 19.75 -14.00 3.45
C LYS A 364 19.20 -15.41 3.24
N LYS A 365 18.17 -15.53 2.41
CA LYS A 365 17.58 -16.84 2.06
C LYS A 365 18.15 -17.35 0.74
N ARG A 366 18.33 -18.67 0.65
CA ARG A 366 18.80 -19.34 -0.58
C ARG A 366 17.72 -19.35 -1.66
N PHE A 367 16.46 -19.50 -1.27
CA PHE A 367 15.31 -19.60 -2.13
C PHE A 367 14.36 -18.43 -1.90
N ALA A 368 13.88 -17.80 -2.96
CA ALA A 368 12.98 -16.67 -2.85
C ALA A 368 11.51 -17.08 -2.65
N MET A 369 11.10 -18.22 -3.22
CA MET A 369 9.71 -18.66 -3.24
C MET A 369 9.53 -20.19 -3.17
N LEU A 370 10.30 -20.97 -3.92
CA LEU A 370 10.13 -22.43 -3.99
C LEU A 370 11.34 -23.12 -3.35
N PRO A 371 11.19 -23.78 -2.19
CA PRO A 371 12.29 -24.49 -1.55
C PRO A 371 12.95 -25.49 -2.50
N GLY A 372 14.27 -25.45 -2.62
CA GLY A 372 15.02 -26.35 -3.50
C GLY A 372 15.09 -25.93 -4.97
N LEU A 373 14.27 -24.97 -5.41
CA LEU A 373 14.16 -24.61 -6.84
C LEU A 373 14.46 -23.13 -7.11
N TYR A 374 13.81 -22.19 -6.41
CA TYR A 374 13.79 -20.78 -6.81
C TYR A 374 13.71 -19.78 -5.65
#